data_AF-A0A940P5A8-F1
#
_entry.id   AF-A0A940P5A8-F1
#
_cell.length_a   1.000
_cell.length_b   1.000
_cell.length_c   1.000
_cell.angle_alpha   90.00
_cell.angle_beta   90.00
_cell.angle_gamma   90.00
#
_symmetry.space_group_name_H-M   'P 1'
#
loop_
_entity.id
_entity.type
_entity.pdbx_description
1 polymer ?
#
loop_
_entity_poly.entity_id
_entity_poly.type
_entity_poly.pdbx_seq_one_letter_code
_entity_poly.pdbx_strand_id
1 'polypeptide(L)' 'MLKELSIENLAVIESAVIPLTDGFNAFTGETGAGKSILIHGIQAVLGQRTNKD' A
#
# COMPACT_ATOMS: atom_id res chain seq x y z
N MET A 1 -5.96 4.03 15.66
CA MET A 1 -4.61 3.93 15.07
C MET A 1 -4.62 2.82 14.04
N LEU A 2 -3.95 3.00 12.90
CA LEU A 2 -3.87 1.99 11.85
C LEU A 2 -3.18 0.73 12.39
N LYS A 3 -3.80 -0.44 12.22
CA LYS A 3 -3.29 -1.72 12.75
C LYS A 3 -2.72 -2.62 11.67
N GLU A 4 -3.29 -2.58 10.49
CA GLU A 4 -2.97 -3.48 9.39
C GLU A 4 -3.31 -2.81 8.06
N LEU A 5 -2.55 -3.15 7.04
CA LEU A 5 -2.87 -2.91 5.64
C LEU A 5 -3.16 -4.27 4.98
N SER A 6 -4.40 -4.47 4.54
CA SER A 6 -4.80 -5.62 3.74
C SER A 6 -4.97 -5.21 2.28
N ILE A 7 -4.36 -5.97 1.38
CA ILE A 7 -4.31 -5.70 -0.06
C ILE A 7 -4.81 -6.95 -0.78
N GLU A 8 -5.75 -6.77 -1.71
CA GLU A 8 -6.20 -7.80 -2.64
C GLU A 8 -6.27 -7.21 -4.04
N ASN A 9 -5.72 -7.93 -5.02
CA ASN A 9 -5.79 -7.61 -6.45
C ASN A 9 -5.41 -6.17 -6.81
N LEU A 10 -4.30 -5.67 -6.24
CA LEU A 10 -3.80 -4.32 -6.48
C LEU A 10 -2.54 -4.34 -7.37
N ALA A 11 -2.75 -4.08 -8.66
CA ALA A 11 -1.73 -4.12 -9.71
C ALA A 11 -0.90 -5.43 -9.68
N VAL A 12 0.38 -5.39 -9.30
CA VAL A 12 1.25 -6.59 -9.24
C VAL A 12 1.09 -7.40 -7.95
N ILE A 13 0.30 -6.93 -6.99
CA ILE A 13 0.11 -7.56 -5.68
C ILE A 13 -1.22 -8.31 -5.70
N GLU A 14 -1.17 -9.64 -5.72
CA GLU A 14 -2.36 -10.50 -5.66
C GLU A 14 -3.01 -10.46 -4.26
N SER A 15 -2.22 -10.70 -3.21
CA SER A 15 -2.67 -10.63 -1.83
C SER A 15 -1.50 -10.27 -0.90
N ALA A 16 -1.74 -9.38 0.06
CA ALA A 16 -0.79 -9.09 1.13
C ALA A 16 -1.50 -8.62 2.40
N VAL A 17 -1.02 -9.06 3.55
CA VAL A 17 -1.46 -8.62 4.88
C VAL A 17 -0.23 -8.09 5.63
N ILE A 18 -0.24 -6.80 5.95
CA ILE A 18 0.90 -6.12 6.54
C ILE A 18 0.49 -5.51 7.89
N PRO A 19 0.90 -6.09 9.02
CA PRO A 19 0.68 -5.46 10.32
C PRO A 19 1.52 -4.19 10.43
N LEU A 20 0.91 -3.13 10.96
CA LEU A 20 1.55 -1.84 11.18
C LEU A 20 1.87 -1.68 12.66
N THR A 21 3.05 -1.13 12.94
CA THR A 21 3.45 -0.78 14.31
C THR A 21 3.25 0.69 14.58
N ASP A 22 3.28 1.05 15.85
CA ASP A 22 3.25 2.44 16.27
C ASP A 22 4.54 3.18 15.84
N GLY A 23 4.43 4.50 15.62
CA GLY A 23 5.56 5.31 15.20
C GLY A 23 5.82 5.25 13.69
N PHE A 24 7.00 4.78 13.29
CA PHE A 24 7.49 4.87 11.92
C PHE A 24 7.55 3.49 11.26
N ASN A 25 6.84 3.34 10.14
CA ASN A 25 6.86 2.15 9.30
C ASN A 25 7.56 2.49 7.98
N ALA A 26 8.51 1.66 7.55
CA ALA A 26 9.24 1.84 6.30
C ALA A 26 8.99 0.68 5.34
N PHE A 27 8.56 0.99 4.11
CA PHE A 27 8.40 0.01 3.03
C PHE A 27 9.59 0.11 2.08
N THR A 28 10.40 -0.95 2.00
CA THR A 28 11.62 -1.01 1.16
C THR A 28 11.49 -2.04 0.06
N GLY A 29 12.39 -2.00 -0.93
CA GLY A 29 12.42 -2.95 -2.04
C GLY A 29 13.11 -2.35 -3.26
N GLU A 30 13.20 -3.12 -4.34
CA GLU A 30 13.78 -2.67 -5.61
C GLU A 30 12.82 -1.80 -6.43
N THR A 31 13.31 -1.19 -7.52
CA THR A 31 12.45 -0.52 -8.50
C THR A 31 11.55 -1.54 -9.17
N GLY A 32 10.25 -1.24 -9.30
CA GLY A 32 9.28 -2.18 -9.84
C GLY A 32 8.67 -3.16 -8.83
N ALA A 33 9.17 -3.20 -7.58
CA ALA A 33 8.64 -4.09 -6.53
C ALA A 33 7.25 -3.70 -5.99
N GLY A 34 6.52 -2.78 -6.62
CA GLY A 34 5.16 -2.41 -6.22
C GLY A 34 5.01 -1.37 -5.10
N LYS A 35 6.10 -0.73 -4.64
CA LYS A 35 6.04 0.26 -3.55
C LYS A 35 5.12 1.46 -3.85
N SER A 36 5.20 2.06 -5.04
CA SER A 36 4.36 3.21 -5.41
C SER A 36 2.88 2.83 -5.52
N ILE A 37 2.60 1.63 -6.00
CA ILE A 37 1.24 1.05 -6.07
C ILE A 37 0.63 0.98 -4.67
N LEU A 38 1.41 0.51 -3.69
CA LEU A 38 0.97 0.43 -2.29
C LEU A 38 0.63 1.82 -1.73
N ILE A 39 1.47 2.83 -2.01
CA ILE A 39 1.19 4.22 -1.62
C ILE A 39 -0.09 4.76 -2.28
N HIS A 40 -0.29 4.51 -3.58
CA HIS A 40 -1.52 4.92 -4.28
C HIS A 40 -2.76 4.24 -3.71
N GLY A 41 -2.68 2.95 -3.33
CA GLY A 41 -3.76 2.23 -2.67
C GLY A 41 -4.14 2.86 -1.33
N ILE A 42 -3.14 3.24 -0.51
CA ILE A 42 -3.37 3.97 0.75
C ILE A 42 -4.03 5.32 0.48
N GLN A 43 -3.56 6.08 -0.51
CA GLN A 43 -4.16 7.36 -0.89
C GLN A 43 -5.62 7.19 -1.34
N ALA A 44 -5.92 6.13 -2.08
CA ALA A 44 -7.27 5.80 -2.54
C ALA A 44 -8.24 5.60 -1.37
N VAL A 45 -7.88 4.79 -0.37
CA VAL A 45 -8.74 4.56 0.81
C VAL A 45 -8.85 5.78 1.72
N LEU A 46 -7.90 6.71 1.65
CA LEU A 46 -7.97 8.01 2.31
C LEU A 46 -8.78 9.05 1.51
N GLY A 47 -9.41 8.66 0.40
CA GLY A 47 -10.29 9.51 -0.40
C GLY A 47 -9.56 10.44 -1.37
N GLN A 48 -8.27 10.23 -1.61
CA GLN A 48 -7.56 10.96 -2.65
C GLN A 48 -7.98 10.48 -4.04
N ARG A 49 -7.82 11.38 -5.02
CA ARG A 49 -8.13 11.07 -6.42
C ARG A 49 -7.20 9.96 -6.90
N THR A 50 -7.78 8.83 -7.27
CA THR A 50 -7.06 7.76 -7.95
C THR A 50 -6.98 8.08 -9.43
N ASN A 51 -5.79 7.99 -10.00
CA ASN A 51 -5.61 8.06 -11.45
C ASN A 51 -5.59 6.63 -12.01
N LYS A 52 -6.07 6.46 -13.24
CA LYS A 52 -6.25 5.14 -13.88
C LYS A 52 -5.02 4.68 -14.67
N ASP A 53 -3.92 5.42 -14.56
CA ASP A 53 -2.69 5.24 -15.32
C ASP A 53 -1.73 4.22 -14.66
#